data_AF-A0A8T4Y169-F1
#
_entry.id   AF-A0A8T4Y169-F1
#
_cell.length_a   1.000
_cell.length_b   1.000
_cell.length_c   1.000
_cell.angle_alpha   90.00
_cell.angle_beta   90.00
_cell.angle_gamma   90.00
#
_symmetry.space_group_name_H-M   'P 1'
#
loop_
_entity.id
_entity.type
_entity.pdbx_description
1 polymer ?
#
loop_
_entity_poly.entity_id
_entity_poly.type
_entity_poly.pdbx_seq_one_letter_code
_entity_poly.pdbx_strand_id
1 'polypeptide(L)'
;MDSSRWVFPKKTVVLILMLIVVSPIFGVLLADMFGYHEPLDVAAEALNLPDLTELMNWTPFLDYTIPELPAGVGYIIAGFIGVFIILSLGVLLSRMVRRT
;
A
#
# COMPACT_ATOMS: atom_id res chain seq x y z
N MET A 1 -32.66 -14.99 0.24
CA MET A 1 -31.32 -14.41 0.07
C MET A 1 -30.36 -15.27 0.84
N ASP A 2 -29.70 -16.20 0.14
CA ASP A 2 -28.78 -17.14 0.76
C ASP A 2 -27.51 -16.40 1.19
N SER A 3 -27.26 -16.37 2.49
CA SER A 3 -26.20 -15.63 3.16
C SER A 3 -24.93 -16.49 3.32
N SER A 4 -24.69 -17.37 2.36
CA SER A 4 -23.75 -18.48 2.49
C SER A 4 -22.35 -18.12 1.97
N ARG A 5 -21.45 -17.92 2.95
CA ARG A 5 -19.98 -17.95 2.87
C ARG A 5 -19.32 -16.81 2.06
N TRP A 6 -18.67 -15.91 2.78
CA TRP A 6 -17.60 -15.06 2.25
C TRP A 6 -16.44 -15.95 1.78
N VAL A 7 -16.53 -16.43 0.54
CA VAL A 7 -15.41 -17.01 -0.19
C VAL A 7 -15.08 -15.99 -1.25
N PHE A 8 -13.95 -15.30 -1.10
CA PHE A 8 -13.43 -14.52 -2.21
C PHE A 8 -13.30 -15.45 -3.41
N PRO A 9 -13.94 -15.16 -4.56
CA PRO A 9 -13.82 -16.01 -5.73
C PRO A 9 -12.33 -16.20 -6.02
N LYS A 10 -11.91 -17.43 -6.34
CA LYS A 10 -10.49 -17.74 -6.59
C LYS A 10 -9.87 -16.76 -7.61
N LYS A 11 -10.66 -16.38 -8.63
CA LYS A 11 -10.28 -15.39 -9.64
C LYS A 11 -9.96 -14.02 -9.04
N THR A 12 -10.74 -13.55 -8.07
CA THR A 12 -10.54 -12.27 -7.38
C THR A 12 -9.26 -12.29 -6.54
N VAL A 13 -9.01 -13.37 -5.80
CA VAL A 13 -7.78 -13.50 -5.01
C VAL A 13 -6.56 -13.52 -5.93
N VAL A 14 -6.61 -14.30 -7.02
CA VAL A 14 -5.53 -14.35 -8.02
C VAL A 14 -5.29 -12.97 -8.64
N LEU A 15 -6.35 -12.23 -8.98
CA LEU A 15 -6.24 -10.88 -9.51
C LEU A 15 -5.56 -9.94 -8.50
N ILE A 16 -5.97 -9.97 -7.22
CA ILE A 16 -5.36 -9.15 -6.17
C ILE A 16 -3.87 -9.47 -6.04
N LEU A 17 -3.50 -10.75 -6.01
CA LEU A 17 -2.09 -11.17 -5.95
C LEU A 17 -1.30 -10.68 -7.17
N MET A 18 -1.86 -10.80 -8.37
CA MET A 18 -1.23 -10.28 -9.60
C MET A 18 -1.04 -8.77 -9.51
N LEU A 19 -2.05 -8.02 -9.06
CA LEU A 19 -1.96 -6.56 -8.92
C LEU A 19 -0.89 -6.14 -7.91
N ILE A 20 -0.75 -6.85 -6.79
CA ILE A 20 0.32 -6.59 -5.81
C ILE A 20 1.70 -6.82 -6.42
N VAL A 21 1.87 -7.89 -7.22
CA VAL A 21 3.17 -8.19 -7.85
C VAL A 21 3.49 -7.20 -8.98
N VAL A 22 2.48 -6.72 -9.69
CA VAL A 22 2.63 -5.75 -10.80
C VAL A 22 2.81 -4.32 -10.27
N SER A 23 2.33 -3.99 -9.08
CA SER A 23 2.31 -2.62 -8.56
C SER A 23 3.69 -1.91 -8.48
N PRO A 24 4.83 -2.57 -8.19
CA PRO A 24 6.13 -1.90 -8.15
C PRO A 24 6.58 -1.36 -9.51
N ILE A 25 6.00 -1.88 -10.61
CA ILE A 25 6.23 -1.32 -11.94
C ILE A 25 5.81 0.15 -11.95
N PHE A 26 4.67 0.48 -11.35
CA PHE A 26 4.17 1.85 -11.30
C PHE A 26 4.82 2.66 -10.18
N GLY A 27 4.93 2.07 -8.98
CA GLY A 27 5.36 2.80 -7.79
C GLY A 27 6.88 3.02 -7.66
N VAL A 28 7.69 2.20 -8.33
CA VAL A 28 9.15 2.28 -8.22
C VAL A 28 9.76 2.44 -9.61
N LEU A 29 9.60 1.45 -10.49
CA LEU A 29 10.33 1.43 -11.76
C LEU A 29 9.98 2.61 -12.67
N LEU A 30 8.69 2.84 -12.92
CA LEU A 30 8.27 3.93 -13.80
C LEU A 30 8.48 5.30 -13.13
N ALA A 31 8.26 5.40 -11.82
CA ALA A 31 8.52 6.63 -11.07
C ALA A 31 9.99 7.07 -11.20
N ASP A 32 10.92 6.13 -10.99
CA ASP A 32 12.36 6.37 -11.14
C ASP A 32 12.74 6.69 -12.59
N MET A 33 12.20 5.94 -13.55
CA MET A 33 12.50 6.13 -14.98
C MET A 33 12.07 7.50 -15.51
N PHE A 34 10.94 8.02 -15.04
CA PHE A 34 10.43 9.33 -15.46
C PHE A 34 10.93 10.47 -14.57
N GLY A 35 11.73 10.18 -13.54
CA GLY A 35 12.19 11.19 -12.57
C GLY A 35 11.01 11.88 -11.89
N TYR A 36 10.02 11.10 -11.45
CA TYR A 36 8.87 11.66 -10.75
C TYR A 36 9.33 12.36 -9.47
N HIS A 37 8.98 13.63 -9.34
CA HIS A 37 9.13 14.40 -8.12
C HIS A 37 7.75 14.70 -7.56
N GLU A 38 7.56 14.53 -6.25
CA GLU A 38 6.28 14.85 -5.64
C GLU A 38 6.02 16.37 -5.75
N PRO A 39 4.80 16.81 -6.12
CA PRO A 39 4.50 18.24 -6.24
C PRO A 39 4.77 19.04 -4.96
N LEU A 40 4.64 18.39 -3.79
CA LEU A 40 4.92 18.99 -2.51
C LEU A 40 6.42 19.16 -2.27
N ASP A 41 7.26 18.22 -2.69
CA ASP A 41 8.72 18.33 -2.61
C ASP A 41 9.23 19.49 -3.46
N VAL A 42 8.73 19.60 -4.70
CA VAL A 42 9.08 20.71 -5.60
C VAL A 42 8.70 22.06 -4.99
N ALA A 43 7.54 22.15 -4.33
CA ALA A 43 7.11 23.36 -3.64
C ALA A 43 7.98 23.66 -2.41
N ALA A 44 8.35 22.64 -1.64
CA ALA A 44 9.21 22.78 -0.47
C ALA A 44 10.62 23.23 -0.85
N GLU A 45 11.21 22.65 -1.89
CA GLU A 45 12.49 23.06 -2.47
C GLU A 45 12.45 24.51 -2.97
N ALA A 46 11.39 24.90 -3.70
CA ALA A 46 11.22 26.27 -4.16
C ALA A 46 11.14 27.30 -3.00
N LEU A 47 10.66 26.86 -1.84
CA LEU A 47 10.57 27.66 -0.62
C LEU A 47 11.79 27.51 0.30
N ASN A 48 12.81 26.74 -0.09
CA ASN A 48 13.98 26.40 0.73
C ASN A 48 13.61 25.83 2.11
N LEU A 49 12.56 25.01 2.18
CA LEU A 49 12.14 24.33 3.40
C LEU A 49 13.00 23.07 3.62
N PRO A 50 13.36 22.76 4.87
CA PRO A 50 14.07 21.52 5.18
C PRO A 50 13.14 20.32 4.98
N ASP A 51 13.70 19.20 4.49
CA ASP A 51 13.00 17.92 4.47
C ASP A 51 12.92 17.37 5.91
N LEU A 52 11.69 17.14 6.37
CA LEU A 52 11.38 16.63 7.71
C LEU A 52 10.85 15.19 7.66
N THR A 53 10.75 14.61 6.47
CA THR A 53 10.07 13.33 6.22
C THR A 53 10.70 12.21 7.04
N GLU A 54 12.03 12.06 6.99
CA GLU A 54 12.72 11.06 7.81
C GLU A 54 12.69 11.39 9.32
N LEU A 55 12.69 12.67 9.68
CA LEU A 55 12.77 13.12 11.08
C LEU A 55 11.44 12.95 11.83
N MET A 56 10.32 13.11 11.13
CA MET A 56 8.96 12.98 11.66
C MET A 56 8.32 11.63 11.37
N ASN A 57 9.01 10.73 10.69
CA ASN A 57 8.48 9.41 10.38
C ASN A 57 8.28 8.58 11.65
N TRP A 58 7.04 8.13 11.85
CA TRP A 58 6.67 7.28 12.98
C TRP A 58 6.40 5.82 12.56
N THR A 59 6.38 5.53 11.25
CA THR A 59 6.06 4.19 10.73
C THR A 59 7.28 3.50 10.16
N PRO A 60 7.38 2.17 10.24
CA PRO A 60 8.42 1.43 9.55
C PRO A 60 8.15 1.28 8.04
N PHE A 61 7.11 1.93 7.50
CA PHE A 61 6.65 1.79 6.11
C PHE A 61 6.73 3.09 5.31
N LEU A 62 7.73 3.93 5.59
CA LEU A 62 7.95 5.17 4.85
C LEU A 62 8.05 4.86 3.35
N ASP A 63 7.33 5.64 2.54
CA ASP A 63 7.19 5.46 1.07
C ASP A 63 6.81 4.03 0.64
N TYR A 64 6.07 3.31 1.48
CA TYR A 64 5.69 1.92 1.27
C TYR A 64 6.90 0.97 1.16
N THR A 65 8.08 1.40 1.62
CA THR A 65 9.29 0.56 1.71
C THR A 65 9.46 0.05 3.13
N ILE A 66 10.36 -0.91 3.33
CA ILE A 66 10.78 -1.36 4.65
C ILE A 66 12.27 -1.07 4.73
N PRO A 67 12.77 -0.50 5.84
CA PRO A 67 14.21 -0.31 6.05
C PRO A 67 14.98 -1.58 5.73
N GLU A 68 16.14 -1.43 5.06
CA GLU A 68 17.04 -2.52 4.68
C GLU A 68 16.55 -3.46 3.56
N LEU A 69 15.34 -3.25 3.01
CA LEU A 69 14.84 -4.00 1.85
C LEU A 69 14.91 -3.19 0.55
N PRO A 70 15.11 -3.85 -0.61
CA PRO A 70 14.98 -3.18 -1.90
C PRO A 70 13.58 -2.58 -2.05
N ALA A 71 13.48 -1.34 -2.58
CA ALA A 71 12.22 -0.59 -2.67
C ALA A 71 11.08 -1.41 -3.31
N GLY A 72 11.35 -2.12 -4.40
CA GLY A 72 10.35 -2.99 -5.04
C GLY A 72 9.85 -4.14 -4.16
N VAL A 73 10.72 -4.72 -3.32
CA VAL A 73 10.33 -5.79 -2.37
C VAL A 73 9.52 -5.19 -1.22
N GLY A 74 9.95 -4.05 -0.69
CA GLY A 74 9.20 -3.30 0.32
C GLY A 74 7.79 -2.97 -0.14
N TYR A 75 7.65 -2.47 -1.37
CA TYR A 75 6.38 -2.09 -1.99
C TYR A 75 5.41 -3.27 -2.10
N ILE A 76 5.90 -4.45 -2.47
CA ILE A 76 5.11 -5.70 -2.51
C ILE A 76 4.62 -6.06 -1.10
N ILE A 77 5.51 -6.04 -0.11
CA ILE A 77 5.17 -6.41 1.27
C ILE A 77 4.14 -5.43 1.86
N ALA A 78 4.35 -4.12 1.68
CA ALA A 78 3.39 -3.10 2.07
C ALA A 78 2.02 -3.32 1.40
N GLY A 79 2.01 -3.69 0.11
CA GLY A 79 0.80 -4.06 -0.61
C GLY A 79 0.05 -5.26 0.00
N PHE A 80 0.78 -6.32 0.37
CA PHE A 80 0.21 -7.47 1.07
C PHE A 80 -0.39 -7.09 2.44
N ILE A 81 0.33 -6.27 3.22
CA ILE A 81 -0.11 -5.80 4.53
C ILE A 81 -1.39 -4.97 4.39
N GLY A 82 -1.42 -4.01 3.48
CA GLY A 82 -2.59 -3.15 3.24
C GLY A 82 -3.83 -3.96 2.85
N VAL A 83 -3.68 -4.88 1.89
CA VAL A 83 -4.78 -5.78 1.48
C VAL A 83 -5.24 -6.65 2.66
N PHE A 84 -4.31 -7.24 3.41
CA PHE A 84 -4.64 -8.06 4.57
C PHE A 84 -5.44 -7.29 5.63
N ILE A 85 -5.03 -6.06 5.95
CA ILE A 85 -5.71 -5.19 6.91
C ILE A 85 -7.14 -4.88 6.43
N ILE A 86 -7.31 -4.44 5.18
CA ILE A 86 -8.62 -4.06 4.64
C ILE A 86 -9.59 -5.25 4.64
N LEU A 87 -9.14 -6.42 4.17
CA LEU A 87 -9.98 -7.62 4.14
C LEU A 87 -10.33 -8.08 5.56
N SER A 88 -9.39 -8.03 6.49
CA SER A 88 -9.62 -8.38 7.90
C SER A 88 -10.63 -7.46 8.56
N LEU A 89 -10.52 -6.15 8.35
CA LEU A 89 -11.47 -5.15 8.84
C LEU A 89 -12.87 -5.38 8.27
N GLY A 90 -12.99 -5.61 6.96
CA GLY A 90 -14.28 -5.89 6.34
C GLY A 90 -14.98 -7.13 6.93
N VAL A 91 -14.21 -8.19 7.16
CA VAL A 91 -14.71 -9.41 7.83
C VAL A 91 -15.11 -9.14 9.27
N LEU A 92 -14.29 -8.40 10.03
CA LEU A 92 -14.54 -8.10 11.43
C LEU A 92 -15.81 -7.25 11.60
N LEU A 93 -15.94 -6.17 10.84
CA LEU A 93 -17.11 -5.28 10.85
C LEU A 93 -18.38 -6.04 10.44
N SER A 94 -18.32 -6.86 9.39
CA SER A 94 -19.47 -7.67 8.98
C SER A 94 -19.90 -8.65 10.08
N ARG A 95 -18.95 -9.25 10.80
CA ARG A 95 -19.25 -10.14 11.94
C ARG A 95 -19.89 -9.38 13.11
N MET A 96 -19.44 -8.17 13.40
CA MET A 96 -20.02 -7.34 14.46
C MET A 96 -21.46 -6.94 14.13
N VAL A 97 -21.71 -6.47 12.91
CA VAL A 97 -23.06 -6.08 12.46
C VAL A 97 -24.03 -7.25 12.48
N ARG A 98 -23.60 -8.48 12.15
CA ARG A 98 -24.46 -9.67 12.21
C ARG A 98 -24.74 -10.18 13.64
N ARG A 99 -23.95 -9.76 14.62
CA ARG A 99 -24.12 -10.15 16.03
C ARG A 99 -25.06 -9.22 16.79
N THR A 100 -25.34 -8.03 16.26
CA THR A 100 -26.35 -7.10 16.74
C THR A 100 -27.68 -7.38 16.05
#